data_AF-A0AAE4R444-F1
#
_entry.id   AF-A0AAE4R444-F1
#
_cell.length_a   1.000
_cell.length_b   1.000
_cell.length_c   1.000
_cell.angle_alpha   90.00
_cell.angle_beta   90.00
_cell.angle_gamma   90.00
#
_symmetry.space_group_name_H-M   'P 1'
#
loop_
_entity.id
_entity.type
_entity.pdbx_description
1 polymer ?
#
loop_
_entity_poly.entity_id
_entity_poly.type
_entity_poly.pdbx_seq_one_letter_code
_entity_poly.pdbx_strand_id
1 'polypeptide(L)'
;MTHRHRRRHTAVAIFLLLALVATLTACSEGGTPLPTGLGAGSDRSSAQGPVGGSSQAEDAIKLRYAAWKGRGQTAPDYAVVLISETQLPSEYSLVKDEPELLSGSVSGYTGVRRGLNQLQDRSVTVTVPIFNEARSDYSDDALLIATIDQQGALLSSTRYDWPAADRPEPFDLARKATDGYARVVAAEGSGITIPSAAAGDRPEKVYITSIMGDAFDDKLLWAMVRGSSSVYKAQIQKLGE
;
A
#
# COMPACT_ATOMS: atom_id res chain seq x y z
N MET A 1 31.52 22.44 -62.66
CA MET A 1 31.48 23.53 -61.66
C MET A 1 30.89 22.93 -60.37
N THR A 2 31.73 22.44 -59.43
CA THR A 2 32.21 23.15 -58.20
C THR A 2 31.05 23.41 -57.21
N HIS A 3 30.99 23.02 -55.92
CA HIS A 3 31.90 22.60 -54.83
C HIS A 3 31.07 21.71 -53.85
N ARG A 4 31.54 20.60 -53.24
CA ARG A 4 32.49 20.41 -52.11
C ARG A 4 32.00 20.87 -50.71
N HIS A 5 32.19 19.96 -49.73
CA HIS A 5 32.33 20.11 -48.25
C HIS A 5 31.04 20.16 -47.40
N ARG A 6 30.89 19.50 -46.22
CA ARG A 6 31.75 18.93 -45.14
C ARG A 6 30.90 17.85 -44.39
N ARG A 7 31.40 16.65 -44.00
CA ARG A 7 32.09 16.29 -42.71
C ARG A 7 31.37 16.84 -41.45
N ARG A 8 31.09 16.15 -40.33
CA ARG A 8 31.47 14.84 -39.74
C ARG A 8 30.65 14.63 -38.42
N HIS A 9 30.41 13.36 -38.09
CA HIS A 9 30.29 12.67 -36.79
C HIS A 9 29.76 13.37 -35.52
N THR A 10 28.86 12.68 -34.81
CA THR A 10 29.08 12.38 -33.39
C THR A 10 28.43 11.04 -33.01
N ALA A 11 29.27 10.04 -32.73
CA ALA A 11 28.87 8.81 -32.06
C ALA A 11 28.80 9.11 -30.55
N VAL A 12 27.72 8.72 -29.89
CA VAL A 12 27.63 8.76 -28.43
C VAL A 12 27.67 7.31 -27.96
N ALA A 13 28.85 6.91 -27.51
CA ALA A 13 29.06 5.68 -26.75
C ALA A 13 28.70 5.94 -25.29
N ILE A 14 27.83 5.13 -24.70
CA ILE A 14 27.59 5.12 -23.26
C ILE A 14 28.13 3.79 -22.72
N PHE A 15 29.07 3.92 -21.80
CA PHE A 15 29.79 2.84 -21.14
C PHE A 15 28.91 2.14 -20.09
N LEU A 16 28.88 0.81 -20.16
CA LEU A 16 28.47 -0.10 -19.09
C LEU A 16 29.44 0.00 -17.91
N LEU A 17 28.92 0.10 -16.69
CA LEU A 17 29.68 -0.13 -15.46
C LEU A 17 28.89 -1.10 -14.57
N LEU A 18 29.34 -2.35 -14.59
CA LEU A 18 29.05 -3.37 -13.59
C LEU A 18 29.75 -2.99 -12.27
N ALA A 19 29.04 -3.10 -11.15
CA ALA A 19 29.66 -3.29 -9.84
C ALA A 19 29.01 -4.50 -9.15
N LEU A 20 29.79 -5.57 -9.16
CA LEU A 20 29.62 -6.84 -8.47
C LEU A 20 29.94 -6.64 -6.97
N VAL A 21 29.04 -7.02 -6.07
CA VAL A 21 29.43 -7.41 -4.70
C VAL A 21 28.68 -8.68 -4.34
N ALA A 22 29.43 -9.76 -4.24
CA ALA A 22 28.99 -11.06 -3.77
C ALA A 22 29.46 -11.29 -2.32
N THR A 23 28.82 -12.27 -1.68
CA THR A 23 29.25 -13.06 -0.49
C THR A 23 28.99 -12.46 0.89
N LEU A 24 28.52 -13.18 1.93
CA LEU A 24 28.56 -14.62 2.25
C LEU A 24 27.40 -15.05 3.18
N THR A 25 27.08 -16.34 3.08
CA THR A 25 26.29 -17.19 3.97
C THR A 25 26.91 -17.40 5.35
N ALA A 26 26.08 -17.66 6.36
CA ALA A 26 26.41 -18.58 7.45
C ALA A 26 25.13 -19.16 8.09
N CYS A 27 24.86 -20.42 7.77
CA CYS A 27 24.00 -21.32 8.53
C CYS A 27 24.66 -21.63 9.88
N SER A 28 23.88 -21.75 10.95
CA SER A 28 24.29 -22.48 12.14
C SER A 28 23.09 -23.26 12.67
N GLU A 29 23.10 -24.56 12.41
CA GLU A 29 22.34 -25.58 13.13
C GLU A 29 22.83 -25.64 14.58
N GLY A 30 21.90 -25.84 15.53
CA GLY A 30 22.21 -26.04 16.94
C GLY A 30 21.10 -26.84 17.62
N GLY A 31 21.40 -28.09 17.96
CA GLY A 31 20.48 -29.14 18.40
C GLY A 31 19.68 -28.89 19.69
N THR A 32 18.58 -29.66 19.80
CA THR A 32 17.81 -29.97 21.01
C THR A 32 18.64 -30.86 21.96
N PRO A 33 18.40 -30.87 23.30
CA PRO A 33 17.25 -31.60 23.86
C PRO A 33 16.59 -31.00 25.14
N LEU A 34 15.38 -31.48 25.42
CA LEU A 34 14.57 -31.32 26.65
C LEU A 34 15.29 -31.85 27.91
N PRO A 35 14.83 -31.44 29.11
CA PRO A 35 14.29 -32.46 30.00
C PRO A 35 12.96 -32.10 30.68
N THR A 36 12.24 -33.18 30.96
CA THR A 36 10.97 -33.37 31.68
C THR A 36 10.96 -32.85 33.12
N GLY A 37 9.80 -32.33 33.55
CA GLY A 37 9.45 -32.15 34.96
C GLY A 37 7.94 -32.01 35.16
N LEU A 38 7.29 -33.13 35.51
CA LEU A 38 5.90 -33.20 35.98
C LEU A 38 5.83 -32.82 37.47
N GLY A 39 4.89 -31.95 37.83
CA GLY A 39 4.53 -31.62 39.21
C GLY A 39 3.12 -31.06 39.29
N ALA A 40 2.20 -31.87 39.81
CA ALA A 40 0.76 -31.63 39.88
C ALA A 40 0.33 -30.77 41.08
N GLY A 41 -0.80 -30.07 40.93
CA GLY A 41 -1.72 -29.80 42.04
C GLY A 41 -2.08 -28.33 42.31
N SER A 42 -3.13 -27.82 41.69
CA SER A 42 -4.40 -27.50 42.39
C SER A 42 -5.37 -26.77 41.46
N ASP A 43 -6.53 -27.40 41.28
CA ASP A 43 -7.65 -26.95 40.48
C ASP A 43 -8.26 -25.65 41.01
N ARG A 44 -8.46 -24.69 40.09
CA ARG A 44 -9.68 -23.88 40.05
C ARG A 44 -10.15 -23.77 38.61
N SER A 45 -11.12 -24.62 38.28
CA SER A 45 -11.95 -24.47 37.10
C SER A 45 -12.79 -23.20 37.23
N SER A 46 -12.53 -22.24 36.35
CA SER A 46 -13.54 -21.29 35.89
C SER A 46 -13.50 -21.36 34.37
N ALA A 47 -14.44 -22.13 33.83
CA ALA A 47 -14.72 -22.18 32.41
C ALA A 47 -15.15 -20.79 31.94
N GLN A 48 -14.29 -20.11 31.19
CA GLN A 48 -14.67 -19.07 30.25
C GLN A 48 -14.28 -19.60 28.88
N GLY A 49 -15.31 -19.95 28.10
CA GLY A 49 -15.13 -20.47 26.75
C GLY A 49 -14.33 -19.49 25.89
N PRO A 50 -13.69 -19.96 24.81
CA PRO A 50 -13.05 -19.07 23.87
C PRO A 50 -14.14 -18.18 23.28
N VAL A 51 -14.16 -16.91 23.67
CA VAL A 51 -14.94 -15.89 22.99
C VAL A 51 -14.34 -15.80 21.60
N GLY A 52 -15.01 -16.46 20.66
CA GLY A 52 -14.76 -16.36 19.23
C GLY A 52 -14.82 -14.90 18.82
N GLY A 53 -13.65 -14.32 18.62
CA GLY A 53 -13.43 -13.00 18.03
C GLY A 53 -12.32 -13.10 16.99
N SER A 54 -12.35 -14.15 16.17
CA SER A 54 -11.34 -14.42 15.13
C SER A 54 -11.95 -14.22 13.75
N SER A 55 -11.75 -13.03 13.19
CA SER A 55 -11.66 -12.84 11.74
C SER A 55 -11.08 -11.46 11.36
N GLN A 56 -11.15 -10.45 12.24
CA GLN A 56 -10.49 -9.15 11.98
C GLN A 56 -9.03 -9.07 12.47
N ALA A 57 -8.62 -9.99 13.35
CA ALA A 57 -7.28 -9.94 13.94
C ALA A 57 -6.18 -10.39 12.98
N GLU A 58 -6.44 -11.31 12.04
CA GLU A 58 -5.41 -11.94 11.20
C GLU A 58 -4.81 -11.04 10.12
N ASP A 59 -5.51 -9.96 9.74
CA ASP A 59 -5.11 -9.11 8.61
C ASP A 59 -4.36 -7.85 9.03
N ALA A 60 -4.74 -7.28 10.17
CA ALA A 60 -3.92 -6.29 10.87
C ALA A 60 -2.61 -6.90 11.39
N ILE A 61 -2.49 -8.24 11.45
CA ILE A 61 -1.29 -8.96 11.89
C ILE A 61 -0.16 -8.91 10.86
N LYS A 62 -0.41 -8.90 9.54
CA LYS A 62 0.69 -8.82 8.57
C LYS A 62 1.18 -7.38 8.36
N LEU A 63 0.28 -6.41 8.22
CA LEU A 63 0.62 -4.99 8.04
C LEU A 63 1.49 -4.42 9.16
N ARG A 64 1.23 -4.81 10.41
CA ARG A 64 2.05 -4.41 11.56
C ARG A 64 3.49 -4.92 11.51
N TYR A 65 3.78 -6.00 10.77
CA TYR A 65 5.14 -6.54 10.64
C TYR A 65 5.99 -5.71 9.67
N ALA A 66 5.37 -5.02 8.72
CA ALA A 66 6.05 -4.08 7.85
C ALA A 66 6.04 -2.63 8.40
N ALA A 67 5.23 -2.35 9.42
CA ALA A 67 5.08 -1.02 9.99
C ALA A 67 6.35 -0.52 10.71
N TRP A 68 6.75 0.72 10.43
CA TRP A 68 7.93 1.36 11.01
C TRP A 68 7.51 2.31 12.13
N LYS A 69 7.51 1.82 13.38
CA LYS A 69 6.79 2.44 14.50
C LYS A 69 7.53 3.55 15.26
N GLY A 70 8.70 4.00 14.81
CA GLY A 70 9.40 5.10 15.51
C GLY A 70 10.70 5.58 14.87
N ARG A 71 11.16 6.73 15.35
CA ARG A 71 12.49 7.29 15.03
C ARG A 71 13.56 6.45 15.76
N GLY A 72 14.56 5.98 15.03
CA GLY A 72 15.66 5.18 15.59
C GLY A 72 15.42 3.66 15.65
N GLN A 73 14.25 3.17 15.23
CA GLN A 73 14.05 1.73 15.02
C GLN A 73 14.83 1.22 13.80
N THR A 74 15.31 -0.02 13.89
CA THR A 74 15.86 -0.77 12.75
C THR A 74 14.76 -1.08 11.74
N ALA A 75 15.17 -1.40 10.51
CA ALA A 75 14.24 -1.82 9.48
C ALA A 75 13.45 -3.05 9.95
N PRO A 76 12.12 -3.08 9.78
CA PRO A 76 11.32 -4.28 9.97
C PRO A 76 11.80 -5.41 9.05
N ASP A 77 11.73 -6.66 9.49
CA ASP A 77 12.15 -7.80 8.66
C ASP A 77 11.21 -8.03 7.47
N TYR A 78 9.96 -7.60 7.60
CA TYR A 78 8.95 -7.66 6.55
C TYR A 78 8.83 -6.33 5.82
N ALA A 79 8.54 -6.40 4.52
CA ALA A 79 8.27 -5.25 3.69
C ALA A 79 6.94 -5.40 2.95
N VAL A 80 6.31 -4.26 2.66
CA VAL A 80 5.31 -4.16 1.61
C VAL A 80 6.04 -4.15 0.27
N VAL A 81 5.86 -5.20 -0.51
CA VAL A 81 6.47 -5.36 -1.83
C VAL A 81 5.46 -4.95 -2.89
N LEU A 82 5.69 -3.83 -3.57
CA LEU A 82 4.84 -3.31 -4.65
C LEU A 82 5.06 -4.14 -5.92
N ILE A 83 3.99 -4.77 -6.44
CA ILE A 83 4.05 -5.74 -7.53
C ILE A 83 3.68 -5.08 -8.86
N SER A 84 2.59 -4.32 -8.86
CA SER A 84 2.08 -3.60 -10.03
C SER A 84 1.53 -2.24 -9.65
N GLU A 85 1.52 -1.34 -10.62
CA GLU A 85 1.07 0.04 -10.47
C GLU A 85 -0.09 0.32 -11.43
N THR A 86 -1.16 0.89 -10.90
CA THR A 86 -2.28 1.43 -11.65
C THR A 86 -2.26 2.94 -11.48
N GLN A 87 -1.87 3.65 -12.55
CA GLN A 87 -1.88 5.11 -12.54
C GLN A 87 -3.33 5.61 -12.65
N LEU A 88 -3.78 6.37 -11.64
CA LEU A 88 -5.10 7.02 -11.71
C LEU A 88 -5.08 8.23 -12.65
N PRO A 89 -6.25 8.65 -13.16
CA PRO A 89 -6.39 9.87 -13.96
C PRO A 89 -5.83 11.12 -13.25
N SER A 90 -5.55 12.16 -14.05
CA SER A 90 -4.96 13.42 -13.58
C SER A 90 -5.76 14.12 -12.49
N GLU A 91 -7.06 13.87 -12.41
CA GLU A 91 -8.00 14.40 -11.44
C GLU A 91 -7.67 13.94 -10.01
N TYR A 92 -6.91 12.85 -9.84
CA TYR A 92 -6.38 12.39 -8.56
C TYR A 92 -5.02 13.00 -8.21
N SER A 93 -4.45 13.86 -9.04
CA SER A 93 -3.14 14.47 -8.75
C SER A 93 -3.12 15.24 -7.44
N LEU A 94 -4.27 15.78 -6.99
CA LEU A 94 -4.43 16.46 -5.70
C LEU A 94 -3.93 15.64 -4.51
N VAL A 95 -4.07 14.30 -4.54
CA VAL A 95 -3.66 13.46 -3.41
C VAL A 95 -2.15 13.32 -3.27
N LYS A 96 -1.39 13.80 -4.26
CA LYS A 96 0.08 13.87 -4.17
C LYS A 96 0.52 14.91 -3.15
N ASP A 97 -0.18 16.04 -3.15
CA ASP A 97 0.15 17.22 -2.36
C ASP A 97 -0.68 17.28 -1.06
N GLU A 98 -1.89 16.72 -1.07
CA GLU A 98 -2.85 16.72 0.05
C GLU A 98 -3.25 15.27 0.44
N PRO A 99 -2.31 14.46 0.98
CA PRO A 99 -2.55 13.05 1.28
C PRO A 99 -3.63 12.81 2.35
N GLU A 100 -3.91 13.79 3.20
CA GLU A 100 -4.99 13.76 4.20
C GLU A 100 -6.38 13.57 3.59
N LEU A 101 -6.55 13.93 2.31
CA LEU A 101 -7.80 13.73 1.57
C LEU A 101 -8.11 12.25 1.30
N LEU A 102 -7.17 11.34 1.56
CA LEU A 102 -7.37 9.89 1.52
C LEU A 102 -7.76 9.30 2.88
N SER A 103 -7.89 10.12 3.93
CA SER A 103 -8.13 9.67 5.30
C SER A 103 -9.50 10.11 5.83
N GLY A 104 -10.08 9.28 6.70
CA GLY A 104 -11.33 9.61 7.40
C GLY A 104 -12.60 9.08 6.74
N SER A 105 -13.73 9.44 7.36
CA SER A 105 -15.07 9.13 6.85
C SER A 105 -15.57 10.29 5.99
N VAL A 106 -16.45 9.98 5.04
CA VAL A 106 -17.11 11.00 4.22
C VAL A 106 -18.35 11.50 4.96
N SER A 107 -18.37 12.79 5.31
CA SER A 107 -19.47 13.41 6.06
C SER A 107 -20.77 13.36 5.27
N GLY A 108 -21.88 12.97 5.92
CA GLY A 108 -23.19 12.84 5.27
C GLY A 108 -23.44 11.49 4.57
N TYR A 109 -22.44 10.62 4.51
CA TYR A 109 -22.54 9.30 3.87
C TYR A 109 -22.25 8.18 4.87
N THR A 110 -23.26 7.38 5.18
CA THR A 110 -23.07 6.23 6.09
C THR A 110 -22.20 5.17 5.41
N GLY A 111 -21.16 4.69 6.10
CA GLY A 111 -20.31 3.59 5.64
C GLY A 111 -19.25 3.97 4.60
N VAL A 112 -19.23 5.21 4.10
CA VAL A 112 -18.27 5.66 3.08
C VAL A 112 -17.02 6.24 3.74
N ARG A 113 -15.86 5.81 3.24
CA ARG A 113 -14.55 6.27 3.68
C ARG A 113 -13.77 6.84 2.52
N ARG A 114 -12.93 7.82 2.82
CA ARG A 114 -11.93 8.31 1.86
C ARG A 114 -10.80 7.28 1.72
N GLY A 115 -10.07 7.35 0.62
CA GLY A 115 -8.97 6.44 0.31
C GLY A 115 -9.45 5.10 -0.25
N LEU A 116 -8.67 4.05 0.02
CA LEU A 116 -8.91 2.71 -0.49
C LEU A 116 -10.12 2.04 0.17
N ASN A 117 -10.93 1.38 -0.65
CA ASN A 117 -12.00 0.49 -0.19
C ASN A 117 -12.17 -0.70 -1.16
N GLN A 118 -12.98 -1.69 -0.79
CA GLN A 118 -13.25 -2.85 -1.62
C GLN A 118 -14.74 -3.09 -1.81
N LEU A 119 -15.13 -3.42 -3.03
CA LEU A 119 -16.51 -3.73 -3.40
C LEU A 119 -16.78 -5.23 -3.34
N GLN A 120 -18.05 -5.60 -3.35
CA GLN A 120 -18.51 -7.00 -3.28
C GLN A 120 -18.02 -7.86 -4.46
N ASP A 121 -17.86 -7.23 -5.64
CA ASP A 121 -17.33 -7.84 -6.86
C ASP A 121 -15.79 -7.96 -6.86
N ARG A 122 -15.15 -7.67 -5.72
CA ARG A 122 -13.71 -7.69 -5.45
C ARG A 122 -12.94 -6.50 -6.01
N SER A 123 -13.55 -5.63 -6.79
CA SER A 123 -12.87 -4.42 -7.27
C SER A 123 -12.52 -3.49 -6.11
N VAL A 124 -11.50 -2.66 -6.33
CA VAL A 124 -10.97 -1.70 -5.36
C VAL A 124 -11.35 -0.31 -5.78
N THR A 125 -11.80 0.49 -4.83
CA THR A 125 -12.08 1.91 -5.08
C THR A 125 -11.07 2.82 -4.41
N VAL A 126 -10.87 3.98 -5.03
CA VAL A 126 -10.24 5.15 -4.39
C VAL A 126 -11.27 6.25 -4.36
N THR A 127 -11.66 6.68 -3.15
CA THR A 127 -12.62 7.76 -2.94
C THR A 127 -11.92 9.01 -2.44
N VAL A 128 -12.07 10.12 -3.15
CA VAL A 128 -11.56 11.44 -2.73
C VAL A 128 -12.68 12.49 -2.76
N PRO A 129 -12.66 13.47 -1.84
CA PRO A 129 -13.56 14.62 -1.92
C PRO A 129 -13.18 15.51 -3.11
N ILE A 130 -14.14 16.30 -3.58
CA ILE A 130 -13.92 17.26 -4.66
C ILE A 130 -13.81 18.68 -4.09
N PHE A 131 -12.94 19.49 -4.69
CA PHE A 131 -12.80 20.90 -4.36
C PHE A 131 -14.10 21.66 -4.67
N ASN A 132 -14.60 22.39 -3.69
CA ASN A 132 -15.78 23.23 -3.78
C ASN A 132 -15.37 24.69 -3.96
N GLU A 133 -15.49 25.20 -5.19
CA GLU A 133 -15.10 26.58 -5.52
C GLU A 133 -15.87 27.64 -4.72
N ALA A 134 -17.12 27.36 -4.32
CA ALA A 134 -17.94 28.33 -3.58
C ALA A 134 -17.48 28.50 -2.12
N ARG A 135 -16.85 27.47 -1.54
CA ARG A 135 -16.35 27.45 -0.16
C ARG A 135 -14.82 27.53 -0.06
N SER A 136 -14.12 27.40 -1.18
CA SER A 136 -12.66 27.35 -1.27
C SER A 136 -12.06 26.24 -0.40
N ASP A 137 -12.72 25.10 -0.30
CA ASP A 137 -12.29 23.93 0.48
C ASP A 137 -12.61 22.61 -0.23
N TYR A 138 -12.02 21.50 0.22
CA TYR A 138 -12.46 20.17 -0.18
C TYR A 138 -13.65 19.77 0.68
N SER A 139 -14.77 19.52 0.01
CA SER A 139 -16.01 19.15 0.67
C SER A 139 -16.41 17.72 0.28
N ASP A 140 -17.01 17.02 1.22
CA ASP A 140 -17.61 15.70 0.96
C ASP A 140 -18.91 15.79 0.15
N ASP A 141 -19.37 16.99 -0.22
CA ASP A 141 -20.62 17.20 -0.97
C ASP A 141 -20.58 16.44 -2.31
N ALA A 142 -19.44 16.42 -3.00
CA ALA A 142 -19.23 15.63 -4.20
C ALA A 142 -17.98 14.76 -4.08
N LEU A 143 -18.06 13.56 -4.65
CA LEU A 143 -17.02 12.53 -4.56
C LEU A 143 -16.47 12.20 -5.93
N LEU A 144 -15.17 12.00 -6.01
CA LEU A 144 -14.52 11.41 -7.17
C LEU A 144 -14.09 9.99 -6.78
N ILE A 145 -14.59 9.00 -7.50
CA ILE A 145 -14.36 7.57 -7.20
C ILE A 145 -13.80 6.87 -8.42
N ALA A 146 -12.62 6.28 -8.25
CA ALA A 146 -12.00 5.40 -9.23
C ALA A 146 -12.28 3.96 -8.82
N THR A 147 -12.55 3.10 -9.79
CA THR A 147 -12.73 1.66 -9.57
C THR A 147 -11.69 0.91 -10.37
N ILE A 148 -10.99 -0.01 -9.72
CA ILE A 148 -9.89 -0.80 -10.29
C ILE A 148 -10.22 -2.27 -10.10
N ASP A 149 -10.05 -3.09 -11.13
CA ASP A 149 -10.26 -4.54 -11.02
C ASP A 149 -9.12 -5.23 -10.25
N GLN A 150 -9.28 -6.54 -10.02
CA GLN A 150 -8.28 -7.34 -9.33
C GLN A 150 -6.99 -7.52 -10.12
N GLN A 151 -6.99 -7.25 -11.43
CA GLN A 151 -5.83 -7.31 -12.30
C GLN A 151 -5.06 -5.98 -12.31
N GLY A 152 -5.60 -4.92 -11.70
CA GLY A 152 -5.01 -3.59 -11.68
C GLY A 152 -5.41 -2.72 -12.88
N ALA A 153 -6.45 -3.08 -13.63
CA ALA A 153 -6.98 -2.23 -14.68
C ALA A 153 -8.00 -1.23 -14.10
N LEU A 154 -7.90 0.03 -14.51
CA LEU A 154 -8.89 1.05 -14.19
C LEU A 154 -10.19 0.75 -14.95
N LEU A 155 -11.27 0.45 -14.22
CA LEU A 155 -12.60 0.21 -14.77
C LEU A 155 -13.38 1.52 -14.98
N SER A 156 -13.29 2.44 -14.03
CA SER A 156 -13.99 3.71 -14.08
C SER A 156 -13.30 4.79 -13.24
N SER A 157 -13.59 6.04 -13.56
CA SER A 157 -13.32 7.21 -12.73
C SER A 157 -14.49 8.16 -12.89
N THR A 158 -15.30 8.30 -11.85
CA THR A 158 -16.59 8.98 -11.96
C THR A 158 -16.76 9.98 -10.82
N ARG A 159 -17.23 11.17 -11.19
CA ARG A 159 -17.69 12.18 -10.25
C ARG A 159 -19.15 11.88 -9.87
N TYR A 160 -19.41 11.89 -8.59
CA TYR A 160 -20.74 11.76 -8.00
C TYR A 160 -21.06 13.04 -7.25
N ASP A 161 -22.01 13.81 -7.76
CA ASP A 161 -22.50 15.01 -7.08
C ASP A 161 -23.42 14.60 -5.91
N TRP A 162 -23.57 15.49 -4.92
CA TRP A 162 -24.46 15.27 -3.79
C TRP A 162 -25.87 14.82 -4.24
N PRO A 163 -26.46 13.74 -3.67
CA PRO A 163 -26.00 12.94 -2.54
C PRO A 163 -25.35 11.61 -2.96
N ALA A 164 -24.63 11.58 -4.09
CA ALA A 164 -23.92 10.45 -4.66
C ALA A 164 -24.68 9.10 -4.58
N ALA A 165 -25.97 9.11 -4.93
CA ALA A 165 -26.90 8.00 -4.64
C ALA A 165 -26.49 6.68 -5.32
N ASP A 166 -25.94 6.73 -6.53
CA ASP A 166 -25.59 5.55 -7.34
C ASP A 166 -24.08 5.23 -7.30
N ARG A 167 -23.38 5.71 -6.26
CA ARG A 167 -21.96 5.42 -6.10
C ARG A 167 -21.72 3.95 -5.74
N PRO A 168 -20.54 3.39 -6.06
CA PRO A 168 -20.19 2.05 -5.61
C PRO A 168 -20.12 2.00 -4.08
N GLU A 169 -20.80 1.03 -3.49
CA GLU A 169 -20.84 0.86 -2.03
C GLU A 169 -19.81 -0.17 -1.56
N PRO A 170 -19.05 0.15 -0.49
CA PRO A 170 -18.15 -0.81 0.14
C PRO A 170 -18.84 -2.11 0.52
N PHE A 171 -18.13 -3.22 0.34
CA PHE A 171 -18.50 -4.50 0.91
C PHE A 171 -18.46 -4.45 2.45
N ASP A 172 -19.39 -5.12 3.13
CA ASP A 172 -19.52 -5.08 4.60
C ASP A 172 -18.32 -5.69 5.34
N LEU A 173 -17.62 -6.65 4.71
CA LEU A 173 -16.37 -7.24 5.22
C LEU A 173 -15.11 -6.58 4.63
N ALA A 174 -15.24 -5.45 3.92
CA ALA A 174 -14.07 -4.72 3.42
C ALA A 174 -13.16 -4.32 4.58
N ARG A 175 -11.85 -4.53 4.41
CA ARG A 175 -10.86 -4.19 5.43
C ARG A 175 -10.71 -2.68 5.51
N LYS A 176 -10.53 -2.16 6.72
CA LYS A 176 -10.29 -0.72 6.91
C LYS A 176 -8.91 -0.34 6.37
N ALA A 177 -8.86 0.65 5.47
CA ALA A 177 -7.62 1.29 5.09
C ALA A 177 -6.98 2.06 6.26
N THR A 178 -5.65 2.02 6.31
CA THR A 178 -4.81 2.70 7.30
C THR A 178 -3.69 3.46 6.59
N ASP A 179 -2.92 4.26 7.32
CA ASP A 179 -1.79 5.01 6.78
C ASP A 179 -0.61 4.99 7.76
N GLY A 180 0.56 5.42 7.28
CA GLY A 180 1.76 5.57 8.11
C GLY A 180 3.05 5.10 7.44
N TYR A 181 4.13 5.11 8.21
CA TYR A 181 5.43 4.62 7.72
C TYR A 181 5.51 3.10 7.77
N ALA A 182 6.00 2.51 6.69
CA ALA A 182 6.32 1.10 6.57
C ALA A 182 7.66 0.89 5.86
N ARG A 183 8.20 -0.32 5.95
CA ARG A 183 9.24 -0.78 5.02
C ARG A 183 8.58 -1.13 3.70
N VAL A 184 8.99 -0.48 2.62
CA VAL A 184 8.40 -0.65 1.28
C VAL A 184 9.51 -0.79 0.26
N VAL A 185 9.35 -1.77 -0.63
CA VAL A 185 10.24 -2.01 -1.77
C VAL A 185 9.40 -2.27 -3.03
N ALA A 186 9.97 -2.00 -4.20
CA ALA A 186 9.41 -2.43 -5.46
C ALA A 186 9.86 -3.88 -5.73
N ALA A 187 8.95 -4.72 -6.25
CA ALA A 187 9.31 -6.05 -6.73
C ALA A 187 10.34 -5.93 -7.86
N GLU A 188 11.30 -6.86 -7.90
CA GLU A 188 12.28 -6.94 -8.98
C GLU A 188 11.57 -7.07 -10.33
N GLY A 189 12.00 -6.29 -11.32
CA GLY A 189 11.41 -6.29 -12.67
C GLY A 189 10.05 -5.59 -12.80
N SER A 190 9.46 -5.06 -11.72
CA SER A 190 8.16 -4.35 -11.77
C SER A 190 8.22 -3.00 -12.50
N GLY A 191 9.41 -2.39 -12.59
CA GLY A 191 9.57 -1.03 -13.14
C GLY A 191 9.04 0.09 -12.24
N ILE A 192 8.52 -0.24 -11.05
CA ILE A 192 7.93 0.73 -10.12
C ILE A 192 9.03 1.60 -9.51
N THR A 193 8.83 2.92 -9.56
CA THR A 193 9.67 3.89 -8.86
C THR A 193 8.89 4.49 -7.70
N ILE A 194 9.37 4.28 -6.47
CA ILE A 194 8.76 4.89 -5.28
C ILE A 194 9.11 6.39 -5.28
N PRO A 195 8.12 7.30 -5.20
CA PRO A 195 8.38 8.74 -5.18
C PRO A 195 9.27 9.15 -4.01
N SER A 196 10.21 10.07 -4.26
CA SER A 196 11.08 10.62 -3.20
C SER A 196 10.30 11.34 -2.11
N ALA A 197 9.15 11.93 -2.44
CA ALA A 197 8.24 12.55 -1.48
C ALA A 197 7.68 11.55 -0.45
N ALA A 198 7.67 10.25 -0.77
CA ALA A 198 7.25 9.20 0.15
C ALA A 198 8.36 8.79 1.13
N ALA A 199 9.62 9.17 0.88
CA ALA A 199 10.75 8.73 1.69
C ALA A 199 10.68 9.27 3.13
N GLY A 200 10.91 8.37 4.08
CA GLY A 200 11.20 8.69 5.47
C GLY A 200 12.67 9.01 5.71
N ASP A 201 13.09 8.92 6.97
CA ASP A 201 14.46 9.23 7.42
C ASP A 201 15.46 8.07 7.27
N ARG A 202 15.06 6.96 6.63
CA ARG A 202 15.87 5.74 6.43
C ARG A 202 15.58 5.14 5.05
N PRO A 203 16.52 4.39 4.45
CA PRO A 203 16.24 3.61 3.25
C PRO A 203 15.02 2.71 3.46
N GLU A 204 14.20 2.56 2.42
CA GLU A 204 12.98 1.72 2.38
C GLU A 204 11.88 2.13 3.37
N LYS A 205 12.12 3.08 4.26
CA LYS A 205 11.07 3.66 5.10
C LYS A 205 10.26 4.61 4.23
N VAL A 206 9.01 4.26 3.99
CA VAL A 206 8.13 4.97 3.05
C VAL A 206 6.81 5.29 3.72
N TYR A 207 6.32 6.51 3.53
CA TYR A 207 4.99 6.93 3.98
C TYR A 207 3.93 6.47 3.00
N ILE A 208 3.12 5.53 3.47
CA ILE A 208 1.92 5.04 2.78
C ILE A 208 0.76 5.94 3.20
N THR A 209 0.06 6.51 2.22
CA THR A 209 -1.08 7.41 2.43
C THR A 209 -2.40 6.64 2.58
N SER A 210 -2.48 5.43 2.02
CA SER A 210 -3.59 4.51 2.23
C SER A 210 -3.11 3.09 1.98
N ILE A 211 -3.39 2.16 2.89
CA ILE A 211 -3.12 0.73 2.72
C ILE A 211 -4.23 -0.12 3.31
N MET A 212 -4.65 -1.10 2.53
CA MET A 212 -5.77 -1.98 2.83
C MET A 212 -5.42 -3.40 2.39
N GLY A 213 -5.51 -4.38 3.29
CA GLY A 213 -5.42 -5.78 2.89
C GLY A 213 -6.59 -6.15 1.98
N ASP A 214 -6.39 -7.08 1.04
CA ASP A 214 -7.49 -7.57 0.21
C ASP A 214 -8.41 -8.47 1.05
N ALA A 215 -9.71 -8.25 1.03
CA ALA A 215 -10.69 -9.01 1.80
C ALA A 215 -10.94 -10.41 1.23
N PHE A 216 -10.57 -10.66 -0.04
CA PHE A 216 -10.76 -11.93 -0.74
C PHE A 216 -9.47 -12.72 -0.93
N ASP A 217 -8.30 -12.13 -0.66
CA ASP A 217 -6.99 -12.78 -0.74
C ASP A 217 -6.06 -12.30 0.40
N ASP A 218 -5.73 -13.20 1.33
CA ASP A 218 -4.95 -12.88 2.53
C ASP A 218 -3.45 -12.60 2.25
N LYS A 219 -3.00 -12.80 1.02
CA LYS A 219 -1.63 -12.53 0.56
C LYS A 219 -1.50 -11.18 -0.11
N LEU A 220 -2.62 -10.61 -0.56
CA LEU A 220 -2.64 -9.36 -1.31
C LEU A 220 -3.05 -8.18 -0.44
N LEU A 221 -2.56 -7.02 -0.84
CA LEU A 221 -2.99 -5.74 -0.33
C LEU A 221 -2.93 -4.68 -1.43
N TRP A 222 -3.59 -3.57 -1.17
CA TRP A 222 -3.63 -2.40 -2.02
C TRP A 222 -3.06 -1.21 -1.26
N ALA A 223 -2.23 -0.42 -1.92
CA ALA A 223 -1.53 0.69 -1.30
C ALA A 223 -1.51 1.93 -2.19
N MET A 224 -1.40 3.09 -1.56
CA MET A 224 -1.06 4.38 -2.16
C MET A 224 0.07 4.99 -1.34
N VAL A 225 1.02 5.66 -2.00
CA VAL A 225 2.19 6.27 -1.35
C VAL A 225 2.21 7.77 -1.59
N ARG A 226 2.79 8.51 -0.64
CA ARG A 226 2.86 9.99 -0.71
C ARG A 226 3.59 10.45 -1.97
N GLY A 227 3.09 11.51 -2.60
CA GLY A 227 3.65 12.03 -3.85
C GLY A 227 3.32 11.18 -5.09
N SER A 228 2.46 10.15 -4.96
CA SER A 228 1.87 9.42 -6.08
C SER A 228 0.34 9.54 -6.05
N SER A 229 -0.26 9.50 -7.23
CA SER A 229 -1.71 9.30 -7.39
C SER A 229 -2.03 7.88 -7.86
N SER A 230 -1.03 6.98 -7.86
CA SER A 230 -1.22 5.60 -8.30
C SER A 230 -1.70 4.71 -7.16
N VAL A 231 -2.40 3.65 -7.54
CA VAL A 231 -2.72 2.52 -6.67
C VAL A 231 -1.76 1.39 -6.98
N TYR A 232 -1.17 0.82 -5.95
CA TYR A 232 -0.23 -0.28 -6.05
C TYR A 232 -0.88 -1.56 -5.53
N LYS A 233 -0.81 -2.62 -6.33
CA LYS A 233 -1.04 -3.98 -5.84
C LYS A 233 0.23 -4.46 -5.17
N ALA A 234 0.13 -5.01 -3.98
CA ALA A 234 1.28 -5.40 -3.18
C ALA A 234 1.04 -6.68 -2.38
N GLN A 235 2.11 -7.16 -1.76
CA GLN A 235 2.10 -8.27 -0.81
C GLN A 235 3.06 -7.97 0.34
N ILE A 236 2.97 -8.74 1.42
CA ILE A 236 3.91 -8.66 2.54
C ILE A 236 4.87 -9.82 2.45
N GLN A 237 6.17 -9.52 2.41
CA GLN A 237 7.22 -10.52 2.36
C GLN A 237 8.30 -10.21 3.38
N LYS A 238 8.90 -11.27 3.91
CA LYS A 238 10.14 -11.15 4.65
C LYS A 238 11.28 -10.93 3.67
N LEU A 239 12.16 -9.96 3.95
CA LEU A 239 13.32 -9.68 3.11
C LEU A 239 14.56 -10.38 3.66
N GLY A 240 15.39 -10.93 2.78
CA GLY A 240 16.63 -11.62 3.16
C GLY A 240 16.51 -13.14 3.35
N GLU A 241 15.43 -13.74 2.86
CA GLU A 241 15.33 -15.20 2.58
C GLU A 241 15.56 -15.45 1.08
#